data_AF-A0AAU5WQP5-F1
#
_entry.id   AF-A0AAU5WQP5-F1
#
_cell.length_a   1.000
_cell.length_b   1.000
_cell.length_c   1.000
_cell.angle_alpha   90.00
_cell.angle_beta   90.00
_cell.angle_gamma   90.00
#
_symmetry.space_group_name_H-M   'P 1'
#
loop_
_entity.id
_entity.type
_entity.pdbx_description
1 polymer ?
#
loop_
_entity_poly.entity_id
_entity_poly.type
_entity_poly.pdbx_seq_one_letter_code
_entity_poly.pdbx_strand_id
1 'polypeptide(L)'
;MRAPETVIPQSERVALLGGLARELDRAPGLITAFTVINSYVALDVVPVKAPEWAVTIGLVYFRGVWWFVYLRSGKAIWPANGVSAAAHQIRTQMEGKQRHDLDDFEVSAQATRPSRRGQRHDLR
;
A
#
# COMPACT_ATOMS: atom_id res chain seq x y z
N MET A 1 14.59 -8.34 -18.47
CA MET A 1 14.41 -6.99 -17.87
C MET A 1 15.50 -6.08 -18.44
N ARG A 2 15.14 -4.96 -19.08
CA ARG A 2 16.13 -3.97 -19.56
C ARG A 2 16.72 -3.22 -18.36
N ALA A 3 18.04 -3.02 -18.35
CA ALA A 3 18.70 -2.15 -17.38
C ALA A 3 18.15 -0.71 -17.51
N PRO A 4 17.97 0.03 -16.40
CA PRO A 4 17.56 1.42 -16.47
C PRO A 4 18.60 2.23 -17.24
N GLU A 5 18.15 3.00 -18.22
CA GLU A 5 18.95 3.83 -19.14
C GLU A 5 19.77 4.92 -18.42
N THR A 6 19.51 5.12 -17.12
CA THR A 6 20.19 6.09 -16.27
C THR A 6 20.33 5.51 -14.86
N VAL A 7 21.54 5.53 -14.31
CA VAL A 7 21.80 5.11 -12.93
C VAL A 7 21.47 6.29 -12.03
N ILE A 8 20.43 6.16 -11.19
CA ILE A 8 20.22 7.11 -10.09
C ILE A 8 21.34 6.85 -9.06
N PRO A 9 22.05 7.87 -8.57
CA PRO A 9 22.89 7.72 -7.40
C PRO A 9 22.07 7.19 -6.23
N GLN A 10 22.58 6.20 -5.50
CA GLN A 10 21.84 5.58 -4.40
C GLN A 10 21.42 6.60 -3.33
N SER A 11 22.19 7.67 -3.14
CA SER A 11 21.84 8.81 -2.28
C SER A 11 20.56 9.54 -2.74
N GLU A 12 20.40 9.78 -4.04
CA GLU A 12 19.19 10.40 -4.60
C GLU A 12 17.97 9.49 -4.45
N ARG A 13 18.16 8.18 -4.64
CA ARG A 13 17.12 7.16 -4.39
C ARG A 13 16.63 7.22 -2.94
N VAL A 14 17.58 7.25 -2.00
CA VAL A 14 17.29 7.32 -0.55
C VAL A 14 16.59 8.64 -0.22
N ALA A 15 17.03 9.76 -0.79
CA ALA A 15 16.40 11.06 -0.55
C ALA A 15 14.94 11.10 -1.02
N LEU A 16 14.66 10.62 -2.23
CA LEU A 16 13.30 10.58 -2.79
C LEU A 16 12.38 9.64 -2.02
N LEU A 17 12.85 8.42 -1.71
CA LEU A 17 12.07 7.45 -0.93
C LEU A 17 11.91 7.89 0.54
N GLY A 18 12.91 8.56 1.12
CA GLY A 18 12.82 9.16 2.46
C GLY A 18 11.84 10.32 2.54
N GLY A 19 11.77 11.14 1.49
CA GLY A 19 10.71 12.15 1.36
C GLY A 19 9.33 11.51 1.34
N LEU A 20 9.16 10.42 0.58
CA LEU A 20 7.90 9.68 0.53
C LEU A 20 7.54 9.04 1.87
N ALA A 21 8.50 8.39 2.53
CA ALA A 21 8.33 7.80 3.85
C ALA A 21 7.84 8.84 4.87
N ARG A 22 8.50 10.01 4.90
CA ARG A 22 8.14 11.11 5.81
C ARG A 22 6.72 11.64 5.59
N GLU A 23 6.24 11.69 4.35
CA GLU A 23 4.86 12.09 4.06
C GLU A 23 3.84 11.01 4.44
N LEU A 24 4.22 9.73 4.31
CA LEU A 24 3.38 8.59 4.69
C LEU A 24 3.32 8.37 6.21
N ASP A 25 4.40 8.65 6.94
CA ASP A 25 4.44 8.55 8.41
C ASP A 25 3.47 9.52 9.10
N ARG A 26 3.04 10.57 8.40
CA ARG A 26 1.97 11.48 8.87
C ARG A 26 0.57 10.86 8.80
N ALA A 27 0.41 9.73 8.12
CA ALA A 27 -0.86 9.06 7.97
C ALA A 27 -1.04 7.97 9.03
N PRO A 28 -2.06 8.06 9.90
CA PRO A 28 -2.29 7.04 10.90
C PRO A 28 -2.60 5.70 10.24
N GLY A 29 -2.06 4.62 10.80
CA GLY A 29 -2.34 3.26 10.35
C GLY A 29 -1.48 2.76 9.19
N LEU A 30 -0.44 3.50 8.78
CA LEU A 30 0.62 3.02 7.88
C LEU A 30 1.95 2.95 8.61
N ILE A 31 2.73 1.92 8.31
CA ILE A 31 4.14 1.77 8.72
C ILE A 31 4.97 1.80 7.45
N THR A 32 6.08 2.54 7.46
CA THR A 32 7.05 2.53 6.38
C THR A 32 8.36 1.88 6.82
N ALA A 33 8.97 1.09 5.93
CA ALA A 33 10.24 0.44 6.18
C ALA A 33 11.10 0.43 4.92
N PHE A 34 12.40 0.68 5.07
CA PHE A 34 13.33 0.55 3.95
C PHE A 34 13.74 -0.91 3.75
N THR A 35 13.78 -1.32 2.50
CA THR A 35 14.26 -2.64 2.08
C THR A 35 15.22 -2.51 0.90
N VAL A 36 15.99 -3.56 0.61
CA VAL A 36 16.92 -3.60 -0.53
C VAL A 36 16.53 -4.76 -1.44
N ILE A 37 16.26 -4.46 -2.71
CA ILE A 37 15.90 -5.44 -3.74
C ILE A 37 16.83 -5.26 -4.92
N ASN A 38 17.54 -6.32 -5.31
CA ASN A 38 18.53 -6.29 -6.40
C ASN A 38 19.55 -5.15 -6.26
N SER A 39 20.05 -4.94 -5.04
CA SER A 39 20.98 -3.85 -4.68
C SER A 39 20.41 -2.43 -4.79
N TYR A 40 19.09 -2.28 -4.98
CA TYR A 40 18.41 -0.99 -4.98
C TYR A 40 17.54 -0.82 -3.74
N VAL A 41 17.67 0.34 -3.09
CA VAL A 41 16.79 0.72 -1.98
C VAL A 41 15.35 0.87 -2.48
N ALA A 42 14.42 0.33 -1.71
CA ALA A 42 12.98 0.42 -1.90
C ALA A 42 12.29 0.73 -0.56
N LEU A 43 11.02 1.10 -0.63
CA LEU A 43 10.20 1.47 0.52
C LEU A 43 9.00 0.54 0.62
N ASP A 44 8.95 -0.27 1.66
CA ASP A 44 7.75 -1.02 2.02
C ASP A 44 6.78 -0.10 2.75
N VAL A 45 5.51 -0.19 2.37
CA VAL A 45 4.39 0.52 3.00
C VAL A 45 3.40 -0.53 3.45
N VAL A 46 3.23 -0.65 4.77
CA VAL A 46 2.47 -1.71 5.43
C VAL A 46 1.29 -1.08 6.18
N PRO A 47 0.05 -1.37 5.79
CA PRO A 47 -1.09 -0.95 6.58
C PRO A 47 -1.21 -1.79 7.85
N VAL A 48 -1.35 -1.13 9.01
CA VAL A 48 -1.34 -1.78 10.33
C VAL A 48 -2.46 -2.81 10.49
N LYS A 49 -3.63 -2.54 9.92
CA LYS A 49 -4.82 -3.39 10.04
C LYS A 49 -4.90 -4.53 9.00
N ALA A 50 -4.11 -4.46 7.93
CA ALA A 50 -4.15 -5.44 6.84
C ALA A 50 -2.74 -5.65 6.23
N PRO A 51 -1.77 -6.17 7.01
CA PRO A 51 -0.38 -6.28 6.57
C PRO A 51 -0.18 -7.06 5.25
N GLU A 52 -1.09 -7.97 4.91
CA GLU A 52 -1.15 -8.73 3.66
C GLU A 52 -1.26 -7.87 2.39
N TRP A 53 -1.64 -6.59 2.53
CA TRP A 53 -1.66 -5.63 1.43
C TRP A 53 -0.45 -4.70 1.39
N ALA A 54 0.60 -5.03 2.14
CA ALA A 54 1.87 -4.36 2.01
C ALA A 54 2.28 -4.23 0.54
N VAL A 55 2.77 -3.05 0.17
CA VAL A 55 3.34 -2.79 -1.15
C VAL A 55 4.76 -2.32 -1.00
N THR A 56 5.59 -2.72 -1.95
CA THR A 56 6.95 -2.21 -2.08
C THR A 56 7.01 -1.18 -3.20
N ILE A 57 7.54 -0.01 -2.88
CA ILE A 57 7.68 1.13 -3.76
C ILE A 57 9.15 1.29 -4.14
N GLY A 58 9.39 1.46 -5.44
CA GLY A 58 10.70 1.76 -5.98
C GLY A 58 10.69 2.98 -6.87
N LEU A 59 11.81 3.16 -7.57
CA LEU A 59 12.02 4.23 -8.54
C LEU A 59 12.45 3.66 -9.88
N VAL A 60 11.84 4.15 -10.96
CA VAL A 60 12.23 3.89 -12.35
C VAL A 60 12.43 5.20 -13.09
N TYR A 61 13.41 5.25 -14.00
CA TYR A 61 13.56 6.38 -14.91
C TYR A 61 12.72 6.12 -16.15
N PHE A 62 11.81 7.03 -16.47
CA PHE A 62 10.97 6.91 -17.65
C PHE A 62 10.58 8.28 -18.17
N ARG A 63 10.75 8.49 -19.49
CA ARG A 63 10.44 9.76 -20.18
C ARG A 63 11.12 10.98 -19.56
N GLY A 64 12.41 10.85 -19.24
CA GLY A 64 13.21 11.97 -18.77
C GLY A 64 13.07 12.33 -17.29
N VAL A 65 12.20 11.64 -16.54
CA VAL A 65 11.99 11.89 -15.11
C VAL A 65 11.93 10.59 -14.32
N TRP A 66 12.22 10.69 -13.03
CA TRP A 66 12.05 9.58 -12.09
C TRP A 66 10.59 9.41 -11.71
N TRP A 67 10.15 8.18 -11.57
CA TRP A 67 8.79 7.81 -11.20
C TRP A 67 8.80 6.88 -9.99
N PHE A 68 7.93 7.14 -9.03
CA PHE A 68 7.56 6.15 -8.02
C PHE A 68 6.73 5.05 -8.69
N VAL A 69 7.05 3.80 -8.39
CA VAL A 69 6.39 2.63 -8.96
C VAL A 69 6.13 1.57 -7.90
N TYR A 70 5.06 0.81 -8.06
CA TYR A 70 4.87 -0.44 -7.32
C TYR A 70 5.78 -1.51 -7.92
N LEU A 71 6.76 -2.01 -7.15
CA LEU A 71 7.75 -2.95 -7.69
C LEU A 71 7.14 -4.28 -8.12
N ARG A 72 6.11 -4.77 -7.41
CA ARG A 72 5.45 -6.04 -7.73
C ARG A 72 4.72 -6.02 -9.07
N SER A 73 4.04 -4.90 -9.40
CA SER A 73 3.21 -4.80 -10.61
C SER A 73 3.85 -3.98 -11.74
N GLY A 74 4.93 -3.25 -11.45
CA GLY A 74 5.53 -2.28 -12.36
C GLY A 74 4.65 -1.05 -12.61
N LYS A 75 3.50 -0.92 -11.95
CA LYS A 75 2.55 0.18 -12.17
C LYS A 75 3.14 1.49 -11.64
N ALA A 76 3.15 2.51 -12.50
CA ALA A 76 3.52 3.86 -12.12
C ALA A 76 2.52 4.46 -11.12
N ILE A 77 3.08 5.12 -10.10
CA ILE A 77 2.32 5.84 -9.07
C ILE A 77 2.27 7.30 -9.46
N TRP A 78 3.42 7.99 -9.45
CA TRP A 78 3.54 9.42 -9.74
C TRP A 78 5.00 9.79 -10.07
N PRO A 79 5.26 10.90 -10.79
CA PRO A 79 6.61 11.46 -10.91
C PRO A 79 7.24 11.77 -9.53
N ALA A 80 8.54 11.54 -9.40
CA ALA A 80 9.26 11.62 -8.13
C ALA A 80 9.44 13.06 -7.61
N ASN A 81 9.30 14.07 -8.49
CA ASN A 81 9.21 15.47 -8.10
C ASN A 81 7.87 15.83 -7.42
N GLY A 82 6.88 14.93 -7.42
CA GLY A 82 5.57 15.11 -6.80
C GLY A 82 5.37 14.21 -5.58
N VAL A 83 6.29 14.23 -4.61
CA VAL A 83 6.28 13.36 -3.41
C VAL A 83 4.94 13.40 -2.65
N SER A 84 4.40 14.59 -2.40
CA SER A 84 3.13 14.73 -1.67
C SER A 84 1.93 14.15 -2.43
N ALA A 85 1.89 14.34 -3.75
CA ALA A 85 0.87 13.75 -4.61
C ALA A 85 0.98 12.22 -4.64
N ALA A 86 2.21 11.68 -4.73
CA ALA A 86 2.47 10.25 -4.63
C ALA A 86 1.97 9.68 -3.29
N ALA A 87 2.32 10.33 -2.18
CA ALA A 87 1.89 9.93 -0.84
C ALA A 87 0.36 9.94 -0.70
N HIS A 88 -0.31 11.00 -1.19
CA HIS A 88 -1.77 11.06 -1.20
C HIS A 88 -2.40 9.91 -1.99
N GLN A 89 -1.90 9.63 -3.20
CA GLN A 89 -2.40 8.52 -4.01
C GLN A 89 -2.22 7.16 -3.34
N ILE A 90 -1.07 6.90 -2.71
CA ILE A 90 -0.80 5.65 -1.98
C ILE A 90 -1.76 5.50 -0.80
N ARG A 91 -1.95 6.55 0.01
CA ARG A 91 -2.86 6.54 1.16
C ARG A 91 -4.29 6.23 0.73
N THR A 92 -4.81 6.95 -0.27
CA THR A 92 -6.18 6.74 -0.78
C THR A 92 -6.38 5.31 -1.28
N GLN A 93 -5.37 4.72 -1.94
CA GLN A 93 -5.44 3.32 -2.39
C GLN A 93 -5.43 2.32 -1.23
N MET A 94 -4.63 2.57 -0.20
CA MET A 94 -4.55 1.70 0.97
C MET A 94 -5.79 1.78 1.85
N GLU A 95 -6.33 2.97 2.05
CA GLU A 95 -7.60 3.18 2.76
C GLU A 95 -8.79 2.56 2.00
N GLY A 96 -8.82 2.70 0.67
CA GLY A 96 -9.85 2.11 -0.17
C GLY A 96 -9.88 0.58 -0.10
N LYS A 97 -8.70 -0.06 -0.03
CA LYS A 97 -8.62 -1.51 0.22
C LYS A 97 -9.13 -1.85 1.61
N GLN A 98 -8.68 -1.16 2.66
CA GLN A 98 -9.11 -1.40 4.06
C GLN A 98 -10.61 -1.35 4.29
N ARG A 99 -11.32 -0.50 3.58
CA ARG A 99 -12.78 -0.44 3.70
C ARG A 99 -13.46 -1.69 3.14
N HIS A 100 -12.96 -2.24 2.03
CA HIS A 100 -13.55 -3.42 1.41
C HIS A 100 -13.51 -4.65 2.34
N ASP A 101 -12.40 -4.85 3.06
CA ASP A 101 -12.29 -5.98 3.98
C ASP A 101 -13.05 -5.78 5.30
N LEU A 102 -13.21 -4.53 5.76
CA LEU A 102 -14.10 -4.27 6.90
C LEU A 102 -15.55 -4.59 6.55
N ASP A 103 -15.98 -4.25 5.34
CA ASP A 103 -17.32 -4.58 4.86
C ASP A 103 -17.49 -6.11 4.69
N ASP A 104 -16.52 -6.82 4.11
CA ASP A 104 -16.57 -8.27 3.93
C ASP A 104 -16.49 -9.05 5.26
N PHE A 105 -15.70 -8.56 6.23
CA PHE A 105 -15.62 -9.13 7.57
C PHE A 105 -16.90 -8.90 8.38
N GLU A 106 -17.51 -7.72 8.27
CA GLU A 106 -18.78 -7.42 8.94
C GLU A 106 -19.94 -8.26 8.36
N VAL A 107 -20.01 -8.42 7.04
CA VAL A 107 -20.98 -9.31 6.38
C VAL A 107 -20.79 -10.76 6.83
N SER A 108 -19.55 -11.23 6.93
CA SER A 108 -19.23 -12.58 7.41
C SER A 108 -19.59 -12.79 8.89
N ALA A 109 -19.40 -11.77 9.74
CA ALA A 109 -19.76 -11.82 11.16
C ALA A 109 -21.28 -11.82 11.37
N GLN A 110 -22.05 -11.11 10.52
CA GLN A 110 -23.52 -11.12 10.57
C GLN A 110 -24.12 -12.45 10.09
N ALA A 111 -23.48 -13.14 9.13
CA ALA A 111 -23.92 -14.43 8.62
C ALA A 111 -23.79 -15.59 9.64
N THR A 112 -23.09 -15.38 10.76
CA THR A 112 -22.83 -16.42 11.77
C THR A 112 -23.78 -16.35 12.98
N ARG A 113 -24.75 -15.43 13.01
CA ARG A 113 -25.76 -15.40 14.08
C ARG A 113 -26.84 -16.46 13.81
N PRO A 114 -27.01 -17.49 14.68
CA PRO A 114 -28.13 -18.41 14.53
C PRO A 114 -29.42 -17.62 14.74
N SER A 115 -30.27 -17.65 13.73
CA SER A 115 -31.62 -17.09 13.78
C SER A 115 -32.39 -17.83 14.88
N ARG A 116 -32.54 -17.21 16.06
CA ARG A 116 -33.47 -17.68 17.10
C ARG A 116 -34.90 -17.42 16.62
N ARG A 117 -35.39 -18.24 15.70
CA ARG A 117 -36.82 -18.39 15.44
C ARG A 117 -37.35 -19.42 16.42
N GLY A 118 -38.12 -18.93 17.39
CA GLY A 118 -38.74 -19.76 18.41
C GLY A 118 -39.65 -20.82 17.80
N GLN A 119 -39.50 -22.05 18.29
CA GLN A 119 -40.50 -23.09 18.14
C GLN A 119 -41.18 -23.27 19.50
N ARG A 120 -42.28 -22.53 19.70
CA ARG A 120 -43.37 -23.00 20.54
C ARG A 120 -44.24 -23.86 19.64
N HIS A 121 -44.41 -25.13 19.98
CA HIS A 121 -45.65 -25.82 19.68
C HIS A 121 -45.89 -26.88 20.76
N ASP A 122 -46.99 -26.66 21.47
CA ASP A 122 -47.63 -27.57 22.39
C ASP A 122 -47.81 -28.96 21.77
N LEU A 123 -47.67 -30.01 22.57
CA LEU A 123 -48.44 -31.23 22.41
C LEU A 123 -48.70 -31.83 23.81
N ARG A 124 -49.98 -32.08 24.04
CA ARG A 124 -50.58 -32.65 25.25
C ARG A 124 -50.17 -34.10 25.47
#